data_AF-A0A926W7X4-F1
#
_entry.id   AF-A0A926W7X4-F1
#
_cell.length_a   1.000
_cell.length_b   1.000
_cell.length_c   1.000
_cell.angle_alpha   90.00
_cell.angle_beta   90.00
_cell.angle_gamma   90.00
#
_symmetry.space_group_name_H-M   'P 1'
#
loop_
_entity.id
_entity.type
_entity.pdbx_description
1 polymer ?
#
loop_
_entity_poly.entity_id
_entity_poly.type
_entity_poly.pdbx_seq_one_letter_code
_entity_poly.pdbx_strand_id
1 'polypeptide(L)'
;MNPPEPKLTVAEIDHLLAHLNPGEATSTSAAGISSAFPDRLRRLMEIYCVVKTGGVEVQTEAAQAHLKRELANLEAELAEAEIHAPDSAQIAILHQEIEDLRRSVHWRLTRLGSIDPDEAAAVTACLAKIEQQLSQPPNWEG
;
A
#
# COMPACT_ATOMS: atom_id res chain seq x y z
N MET A 1 1.36 1.02 -27.18
CA MET A 1 2.05 1.15 -25.88
C MET A 1 1.51 2.41 -25.22
N ASN A 2 0.87 2.30 -24.06
CA ASN A 2 0.54 3.50 -23.27
C ASN A 2 1.84 4.07 -22.70
N PRO A 3 2.01 5.40 -22.65
CA PRO A 3 3.16 6.00 -22.01
C PRO A 3 3.20 5.57 -20.53
N PRO A 4 4.40 5.39 -19.93
CA PRO A 4 4.50 5.13 -18.51
C PRO A 4 3.83 6.27 -17.75
N GLU A 5 3.03 5.93 -16.75
CA GLU A 5 2.44 6.94 -15.88
C GLU A 5 3.56 7.79 -15.25
N PRO A 6 3.38 9.12 -15.17
CA PRO A 6 4.40 9.98 -14.60
C PRO A 6 4.66 9.58 -13.14
N LYS A 7 5.92 9.42 -12.74
CA LYS A 7 6.28 9.13 -11.34
C LYS A 7 5.82 10.27 -10.40
N LEU A 8 5.52 9.94 -9.15
CA LEU A 8 5.40 10.95 -8.09
C LEU A 8 6.77 11.60 -7.81
N THR A 9 6.82 12.92 -7.91
CA THR A 9 8.01 13.73 -7.57
C THR A 9 7.69 14.62 -6.38
N VAL A 10 8.71 15.21 -5.74
CA VAL A 10 8.51 16.18 -4.64
C VAL A 10 7.58 17.33 -5.07
N ALA A 11 7.77 17.87 -6.28
CA ALA A 11 6.95 18.96 -6.80
C ALA A 11 5.48 18.54 -7.02
N GLU A 12 5.26 17.30 -7.48
CA GLU A 12 3.92 16.76 -7.59
C GLU A 12 3.27 16.58 -6.21
N ILE A 13 4.02 16.07 -5.23
CA ILE A 13 3.50 15.87 -3.87
C ILE A 13 3.09 17.21 -3.28
N ASP A 14 3.93 18.25 -3.39
CA ASP A 14 3.60 19.61 -2.95
C ASP A 14 2.31 20.12 -3.65
N HIS A 15 2.17 19.88 -4.96
CA HIS A 15 0.95 20.23 -5.71
C HIS A 15 -0.29 19.46 -5.21
N LEU A 16 -0.17 18.16 -4.95
CA LEU A 16 -1.27 17.32 -4.44
C LEU A 16 -1.70 17.77 -3.04
N LEU A 17 -0.73 18.05 -2.16
CA LEU A 17 -1.01 18.51 -0.80
C LEU A 17 -1.70 19.88 -0.79
N ALA A 18 -1.32 20.81 -1.67
CA ALA A 18 -1.96 22.12 -1.78
C ALA A 18 -3.47 22.03 -2.12
N HIS A 19 -3.90 20.98 -2.82
CA HIS A 19 -5.31 20.75 -3.12
C HIS A 19 -6.10 20.19 -1.92
N LEU A 20 -5.43 19.59 -0.94
CA LEU A 20 -6.10 19.04 0.26
C LEU A 20 -6.54 20.15 1.23
N ASN A 21 -5.84 21.29 1.28
CA ASN A 21 -6.25 22.46 2.05
C ASN A 21 -6.14 23.74 1.20
N PRO A 22 -7.22 24.18 0.54
CA PRO A 22 -7.18 25.37 -0.33
C PRO A 22 -7.02 26.69 0.45
N GLY A 23 -7.00 26.68 1.79
CA GLY A 23 -6.99 27.87 2.65
C GLY A 23 -5.75 28.75 2.56
N GLU A 24 -4.64 28.26 1.99
CA GLU A 24 -3.40 29.04 1.77
C GLU A 24 -3.10 29.30 0.29
N ALA A 25 -3.89 28.75 -0.64
CA ALA A 25 -3.67 28.95 -2.07
C ALA A 25 -4.25 30.30 -2.51
N THR A 26 -3.36 31.29 -2.62
CA THR A 26 -3.59 32.53 -3.38
C THR A 26 -4.31 32.22 -4.69
N SER A 27 -5.46 32.89 -4.88
CA SER A 27 -6.34 32.90 -6.04
C SER A 27 -5.71 32.41 -7.35
N THR A 28 -5.63 31.10 -7.52
CA THR A 28 -5.38 30.47 -8.81
C THR A 28 -6.66 29.74 -9.15
N SER A 29 -7.39 30.32 -10.09
CA SER A 29 -8.59 29.84 -10.76
C SER A 29 -8.98 28.39 -10.43
N ALA A 30 -10.21 28.20 -9.94
CA ALA A 30 -10.90 26.91 -9.79
C ALA A 30 -11.21 26.25 -11.16
N ALA A 31 -10.21 26.16 -12.03
CA ALA A 31 -10.28 25.55 -13.34
C ALA A 31 -9.45 24.26 -13.33
N GLY A 32 -10.15 23.14 -13.22
CA GLY A 32 -9.66 21.82 -13.64
C GLY A 32 -8.83 21.08 -12.61
N ILE A 33 -9.49 20.50 -11.59
CA ILE A 33 -8.95 19.29 -10.97
C ILE A 33 -8.82 18.27 -12.10
N SER A 34 -7.58 17.97 -12.51
CA SER A 34 -7.29 16.96 -13.52
C SER A 34 -8.03 15.68 -13.14
N SER A 35 -8.62 14.97 -14.10
CA SER A 35 -9.26 13.67 -13.85
C SER A 35 -8.30 12.65 -13.24
N ALA A 36 -6.99 12.88 -13.35
CA ALA A 36 -5.94 12.07 -12.73
C ALA A 36 -5.72 12.35 -11.23
N PHE A 37 -6.21 13.48 -10.69
CA PHE A 37 -5.93 13.87 -9.31
C PHE A 37 -6.32 12.81 -8.26
N PRO A 38 -7.51 12.17 -8.30
CA PRO A 38 -7.87 11.13 -7.34
C PRO A 38 -6.91 9.94 -7.37
N ASP A 39 -6.44 9.55 -8.55
CA ASP A 39 -5.53 8.42 -8.71
C ASP A 39 -4.10 8.77 -8.26
N ARG A 40 -3.66 10.00 -8.52
CA ARG A 40 -2.39 10.54 -8.01
C ARG A 40 -2.37 10.60 -6.48
N LEU A 41 -3.45 11.09 -5.88
CA LEU A 41 -3.61 11.13 -4.43
C LEU A 41 -3.65 9.70 -3.84
N ARG A 42 -4.36 8.77 -4.49
CA ARG A 42 -4.39 7.36 -4.08
C ARG A 42 -2.98 6.74 -4.10
N ARG A 43 -2.21 7.00 -5.15
CA ARG A 43 -0.82 6.52 -5.27
C ARG A 43 0.07 7.14 -4.19
N LEU A 44 -0.08 8.44 -3.91
CA LEU A 44 0.63 9.10 -2.81
C LEU A 44 0.32 8.42 -1.47
N MET A 45 -0.96 8.19 -1.17
CA MET A 45 -1.39 7.56 0.08
C MET A 45 -0.88 6.12 0.21
N GLU A 46 -0.86 5.36 -0.88
CA GLU A 46 -0.29 4.02 -0.91
C GLU A 46 1.18 4.01 -0.52
N ILE A 47 2.00 4.86 -1.17
CA ILE A 47 3.44 4.93 -0.90
C ILE A 47 3.70 5.51 0.49
N TYR A 48 2.92 6.52 0.92
CA TYR A 48 3.00 7.08 2.27
C TYR A 48 2.81 6.02 3.35
N CYS A 49 1.79 5.16 3.23
CA CYS A 49 1.58 4.08 4.18
C CYS A 49 2.78 3.12 4.23
N VAL A 50 3.40 2.84 3.07
CA VAL A 50 4.59 1.99 3.00
C VAL A 50 5.80 2.64 3.66
N VAL A 51 6.12 3.89 3.31
CA VAL A 51 7.24 4.65 3.87
C VAL A 51 7.07 4.81 5.38
N LYS A 52 5.88 5.20 5.85
CA LYS A 52 5.59 5.40 7.27
C LYS A 52 5.80 4.15 8.13
N THR A 53 5.67 2.97 7.55
CA THR A 53 5.78 1.69 8.25
C THR A 53 7.12 0.99 8.02
N GLY A 54 8.14 1.72 7.54
CA GLY A 54 9.51 1.23 7.42
C GLY A 54 10.01 1.02 5.99
N GLY A 55 9.18 1.31 4.98
CA GLY A 55 9.57 1.24 3.57
C GLY A 55 9.39 -0.14 2.93
N VAL A 56 9.72 -0.21 1.63
CA VAL A 56 9.46 -1.38 0.77
C VAL A 56 10.23 -2.61 1.26
N GLU A 57 11.50 -2.46 1.63
CA GLU A 57 12.36 -3.57 2.07
C GLU A 57 11.82 -4.21 3.35
N VAL A 58 11.59 -3.40 4.40
CA VAL A 58 11.06 -3.87 5.69
C VAL A 58 9.71 -4.57 5.52
N GLN A 59 8.82 -4.01 4.70
CA GLN A 59 7.53 -4.64 4.44
C GLN A 59 7.61 -5.93 3.62
N THR A 60 8.58 -6.02 2.71
CA THR A 60 8.85 -7.22 1.91
C THR A 60 9.32 -8.34 2.82
N GLU A 61 10.29 -8.07 3.69
CA GLU A 61 10.78 -9.01 4.70
C GLU A 61 9.65 -9.47 5.63
N ALA A 62 8.85 -8.52 6.13
CA ALA A 62 7.71 -8.83 7.00
C ALA A 62 6.68 -9.75 6.31
N ALA A 63 6.37 -9.48 5.03
CA ALA A 63 5.43 -10.31 4.26
C ALA A 63 5.97 -11.72 4.02
N GLN A 64 7.25 -11.87 3.70
CA GLN A 64 7.90 -13.17 3.54
C GLN A 64 7.99 -13.94 4.86
N ALA A 65 8.33 -13.27 5.96
CA ALA A 65 8.38 -13.86 7.29
C ALA A 65 6.99 -14.30 7.78
N HIS A 66 5.94 -13.55 7.44
CA HIS A 66 4.56 -13.94 7.69
C HIS A 66 4.19 -15.20 6.90
N LEU A 67 4.42 -15.22 5.58
CA LEU A 67 4.16 -16.40 4.75
C LEU A 67 4.86 -17.64 5.29
N LYS A 68 6.14 -17.54 5.64
CA LYS A 68 6.91 -18.66 6.15
C LYS A 68 6.32 -19.23 7.44
N ARG A 69 5.90 -18.37 8.37
CA ARG A 69 5.33 -18.81 9.66
C ARG A 69 3.96 -19.45 9.49
N GLU A 70 3.05 -18.77 8.81
CA GLU A 70 1.69 -19.28 8.64
C GLU A 70 1.66 -20.54 7.77
N LEU A 71 2.48 -20.61 6.72
CA LEU A 71 2.57 -21.79 5.89
C LEU A 71 3.07 -23.01 6.68
N ALA A 72 4.10 -22.82 7.52
CA ALA A 72 4.61 -23.90 8.37
C ALA A 72 3.55 -24.41 9.37
N ASN A 73 2.73 -23.51 9.92
CA ASN A 73 1.63 -23.89 10.81
C ASN A 73 0.55 -24.68 10.07
N LEU A 74 0.08 -24.17 8.92
CA LEU A 74 -0.95 -24.83 8.13
C LEU A 74 -0.49 -26.19 7.56
N GLU A 75 0.77 -26.30 7.12
CA GLU A 75 1.33 -27.57 6.65
C GLU A 75 1.47 -28.59 7.79
N ALA A 76 1.75 -28.15 9.01
CA ALA A 76 1.77 -29.03 10.19
C ALA A 76 0.35 -29.52 10.55
N GLU A 77 -0.63 -28.61 10.57
CA GLU A 77 -2.04 -28.95 10.82
C GLU A 77 -2.60 -29.90 9.74
N LEU A 78 -2.22 -29.68 8.48
CA LEU A 78 -2.60 -30.55 7.37
C LEU A 78 -2.01 -31.95 7.54
N ALA A 79 -0.71 -32.06 7.84
CA ALA A 79 -0.07 -33.36 8.07
C ALA A 79 -0.71 -34.12 9.24
N GLU A 80 -1.08 -33.42 10.32
CA GLU A 80 -1.78 -34.03 11.46
C GLU A 80 -3.19 -34.51 11.07
N ALA A 81 -3.93 -33.70 10.30
CA ALA A 81 -5.25 -34.06 9.78
C ALA A 81 -5.19 -35.27 8.83
N GLU A 82 -4.20 -35.35 7.94
CA GLU A 82 -4.00 -36.48 7.02
C GLU A 82 -3.72 -37.80 7.76
N ILE A 83 -3.01 -37.76 8.90
CA ILE A 83 -2.73 -38.94 9.70
C ILE A 83 -3.96 -39.40 10.47
N HIS A 84 -4.68 -38.48 11.11
CA HIS A 84 -5.73 -38.80 12.08
C HIS A 84 -7.14 -38.83 11.51
N ALA A 85 -7.39 -38.13 10.40
CA ALA A 85 -8.70 -38.01 9.77
C ALA A 85 -8.58 -37.79 8.24
N PRO A 86 -8.04 -38.77 7.48
CA PRO A 86 -7.70 -38.63 6.06
C PRO A 86 -8.88 -38.31 5.13
N ASP A 87 -10.11 -38.63 5.55
CA ASP A 87 -11.34 -38.34 4.79
C ASP A 87 -12.08 -37.09 5.28
N SER A 88 -11.46 -36.31 6.18
CA SER A 88 -12.06 -35.10 6.73
C SER A 88 -12.15 -33.99 5.69
N ALA A 89 -13.28 -33.29 5.65
CA ALA A 89 -13.42 -32.04 4.90
C ALA A 89 -12.40 -30.97 5.32
N GLN A 90 -11.83 -31.09 6.53
CA GLN A 90 -10.79 -30.21 7.04
C GLN A 90 -9.53 -30.19 6.15
N ILE A 91 -9.16 -31.32 5.53
CA ILE A 91 -7.98 -31.39 4.65
C ILE A 91 -8.16 -30.49 3.43
N ALA A 92 -9.34 -30.52 2.81
CA ALA A 92 -9.66 -29.65 1.68
C ALA A 92 -9.67 -28.16 2.07
N ILE A 93 -10.16 -27.84 3.28
CA ILE A 93 -10.15 -26.48 3.82
C ILE A 93 -8.70 -26.00 4.02
N LEU A 94 -7.85 -26.80 4.66
CA LEU A 94 -6.45 -26.44 4.89
C LEU A 94 -5.66 -26.25 3.59
N HIS A 95 -5.92 -27.08 2.56
CA HIS A 95 -5.36 -26.84 1.23
C HIS A 95 -5.79 -25.49 0.64
N GLN A 96 -7.08 -25.15 0.76
CA GLN A 96 -7.59 -23.87 0.27
C GLN A 96 -6.96 -22.68 1.03
N GLU A 97 -6.82 -22.79 2.35
CA GLU A 97 -6.20 -21.76 3.18
C GLU A 97 -4.73 -21.55 2.82
N ILE A 98 -3.98 -22.62 2.56
CA ILE A 98 -2.59 -22.55 2.07
C ILE A 98 -2.52 -21.81 0.73
N GLU A 99 -3.41 -22.10 -0.21
CA GLU A 99 -3.45 -21.42 -1.51
C GLU A 99 -3.82 -19.94 -1.38
N ASP A 100 -4.79 -19.61 -0.53
CA ASP A 100 -5.24 -18.24 -0.32
C ASP A 100 -4.17 -17.41 0.39
N LEU A 101 -3.45 -17.99 1.36
CA LEU A 101 -2.29 -17.36 2.00
C LEU A 101 -1.20 -17.04 0.96
N ARG A 102 -0.84 -18.02 0.13
CA ARG A 102 0.17 -17.84 -0.94
C ARG A 102 -0.26 -16.75 -1.93
N ARG A 103 -1.52 -16.75 -2.37
CA ARG A 103 -2.08 -15.75 -3.29
C ARG A 103 -2.06 -14.34 -2.68
N SER A 104 -2.51 -14.22 -1.43
CA SER A 104 -2.55 -12.96 -0.69
C SER A 104 -1.16 -12.34 -0.52
N VAL A 105 -0.18 -13.14 -0.08
CA VAL A 105 1.19 -12.65 0.10
C VAL A 105 1.84 -12.33 -1.25
N HIS A 106 1.63 -13.16 -2.28
CA HIS A 106 2.16 -12.88 -3.62
C HIS A 106 1.63 -11.56 -4.19
N TRP A 107 0.32 -11.29 -4.02
CA TRP A 107 -0.27 -10.00 -4.41
C TRP A 107 0.39 -8.83 -3.67
N ARG A 108 0.59 -8.96 -2.35
CA ARG A 108 1.25 -7.92 -1.56
C ARG A 108 2.69 -7.66 -2.01
N LEU A 109 3.46 -8.72 -2.25
CA LEU A 109 4.85 -8.61 -2.74
C LEU A 109 4.92 -7.96 -4.12
N THR A 110 4.02 -8.33 -5.03
CA THR A 110 3.91 -7.70 -6.35
C THR A 110 3.59 -6.21 -6.23
N ARG A 111 2.67 -5.84 -5.32
CA ARG A 111 2.30 -4.45 -5.07
C ARG A 111 3.48 -3.65 -4.51
N LEU A 112 4.20 -4.19 -3.52
CA LEU A 112 5.41 -3.57 -2.97
C LEU A 112 6.49 -3.39 -4.04
N GLY A 113 6.71 -4.40 -4.89
CA GLY A 113 7.65 -4.34 -6.02
C GLY A 113 7.26 -3.37 -7.13
N SER A 114 6.01 -2.91 -7.16
CA SER A 114 5.54 -1.86 -8.10
C SER A 114 5.87 -0.44 -7.63
N ILE A 115 6.38 -0.26 -6.41
CA ILE A 115 6.77 1.05 -5.89
C ILE A 115 8.15 1.38 -6.42
N ASP A 116 8.22 2.46 -7.21
CA ASP A 116 9.48 2.94 -7.74
C ASP A 116 10.33 3.58 -6.61
N PRO A 117 11.64 3.27 -6.53
CA PRO A 117 12.50 3.83 -5.49
C PRO A 117 12.53 5.36 -5.46
N ASP A 118 12.41 6.03 -6.61
CA ASP A 118 12.40 7.49 -6.68
C ASP A 118 11.11 8.07 -6.06
N GLU A 119 9.98 7.37 -6.24
CA GLU A 119 8.71 7.77 -5.63
C GLU A 119 8.74 7.59 -4.11
N ALA A 120 9.28 6.47 -3.64
CA ALA A 120 9.47 6.23 -2.21
C ALA A 120 10.41 7.27 -1.58
N ALA A 121 11.49 7.65 -2.27
CA ALA A 121 12.40 8.70 -1.84
C ALA A 121 11.71 10.07 -1.80
N ALA A 122 10.91 10.41 -2.83
CA ALA A 122 10.14 11.66 -2.85
C ALA A 122 9.13 11.75 -1.69
N VAL A 123 8.40 10.66 -1.42
CA VAL A 123 7.47 10.59 -0.29
C VAL A 123 8.20 10.68 1.05
N THR A 124 9.36 10.03 1.17
CA THR A 124 10.21 10.13 2.37
C THR A 124 10.66 11.57 2.62
N ALA A 125 11.09 12.28 1.58
CA ALA A 125 11.49 13.69 1.67
C ALA A 125 10.33 14.61 2.09
N CYS A 126 9.09 14.24 1.74
CA CYS A 126 7.88 15.00 2.06
C CYS A 126 7.13 14.49 3.29
N LEU A 127 7.63 13.48 4.02
CA LEU A 127 6.85 12.77 5.04
C LEU A 127 6.25 13.71 6.09
N ALA A 128 7.06 14.61 6.65
CA ALA A 128 6.60 15.56 7.65
C ALA A 128 5.50 16.50 7.13
N LYS A 129 5.59 16.94 5.87
CA LYS A 129 4.57 17.79 5.23
C LYS A 129 3.26 17.02 5.03
N ILE A 130 3.35 15.77 4.57
CA ILE A 130 2.19 14.89 4.38
C ILE A 130 1.49 14.69 5.74
N GLU A 131 2.24 14.38 6.80
CA GLU A 131 1.66 14.17 8.14
C GLU A 131 1.03 15.44 8.72
N GLN A 132 1.69 16.60 8.53
CA GLN A 132 1.12 17.88 8.92
C GLN A 132 -0.22 18.12 8.23
N GLN A 133 -0.31 17.84 6.93
CA GLN A 133 -1.54 18.06 6.16
C GLN A 133 -2.66 17.10 6.56
N LEU A 134 -2.34 15.83 6.80
CA LEU A 134 -3.31 14.82 7.22
C LEU A 134 -3.80 15.01 8.67
N SER A 135 -3.07 15.77 9.49
CA SER A 135 -3.43 16.06 10.88
C SER A 135 -4.29 17.31 11.05
N GLN A 136 -4.45 18.13 10.00
CA GLN A 136 -5.30 19.32 10.06
C GLN A 136 -6.78 18.91 10.06
N PRO A 137 -7.62 19.48 10.96
CA PRO A 137 -9.06 19.31 10.88
C PRO A 137 -9.54 19.86 9.53
N PRO A 138 -10.48 19.18 8.86
CA PRO A 138 -10.97 19.65 7.58
C PRO A 138 -11.66 21.02 7.74
N ASN A 139 -11.23 22.02 6.96
CA ASN A 139 -11.62 23.43 7.06
C ASN A 139 -13.09 23.74 6.66
N TRP A 140 -14.05 22.86 6.91
CA TRP A 140 -15.48 23.09 6.62
C TRP A 140 -16.30 23.61 7.82
N GLU A 141 -15.69 23.87 8.97
CA GLU A 141 -16.36 24.45 10.17
C GLU A 141 -16.09 25.97 10.35
N GLY A 142 -16.04 26.74 9.25
CA GLY A 142 -15.88 28.21 9.27
C GLY A 142 -17.07 28.94 8.67
#